data_AF-A0AAD3YRV5-F1
#
_entry.id   AF-A0AAD3YRV5-F1
#
_cell.length_a   1.000
_cell.length_b   1.000
_cell.length_c   1.000
_cell.angle_alpha   90.00
_cell.angle_beta   90.00
_cell.angle_gamma   90.00
#
_symmetry.space_group_name_H-M   'P 1'
#
loop_
_entity.id
_entity.type
_entity.pdbx_description
1 polymer ?
#
loop_
_entity_poly.entity_id
_entity_poly.type
_entity_poly.pdbx_seq_one_letter_code
_entity_poly.pdbx_strand_id
1 'polypeptide(L)'
;VPSYEATFHQVPFRHDLWWKAITKSLGKHNRCATISQLMQSSPNDEYLIAASPVYIAAVQNDILKGIESLTHPLTQLTIVTSGAYAGPLEEYLIKSSSVMTPTY
;
A
#
# COMPACT_ATOMS: atom_id res chain seq x y z
N VAL A 1 -11.86 -34.64 12.93
CA VAL A 1 -11.79 -34.00 11.60
C VAL A 1 -10.83 -32.83 11.74
N PRO A 2 -9.71 -32.76 10.99
CA PRO A 2 -8.88 -31.57 11.02
C PRO A 2 -9.69 -30.41 10.42
N SER A 3 -9.66 -29.25 11.06
CA SER A 3 -10.24 -28.03 10.53
C SER A 3 -9.61 -27.73 9.17
N TYR A 4 -10.44 -27.61 8.13
CA TYR A 4 -10.01 -27.14 6.82
C TYR A 4 -9.44 -25.73 6.98
N GLU A 5 -8.11 -25.62 6.95
CA GLU A 5 -7.42 -24.34 6.92
C GLU A 5 -7.39 -23.89 5.47
N ALA A 6 -8.31 -23.01 5.09
CA ALA A 6 -8.42 -22.43 3.75
C ALA A 6 -7.38 -21.33 3.51
N THR A 7 -6.20 -21.45 4.12
CA THR A 7 -5.18 -20.42 4.05
C THR A 7 -4.17 -20.83 3.00
N PHE A 8 -3.99 -19.98 1.98
CA PHE A 8 -3.09 -20.21 0.85
C PHE A 8 -1.60 -20.12 1.25
N HIS A 9 -1.18 -20.83 2.29
CA HIS A 9 0.21 -20.84 2.79
C HIS A 9 1.19 -21.53 1.83
N GLN A 10 0.69 -22.34 0.89
CA GLN A 10 1.50 -23.22 0.05
C GLN A 10 1.82 -22.65 -1.34
N VAL A 11 1.26 -21.50 -1.70
CA VAL A 11 1.56 -20.83 -2.97
C VAL A 11 2.18 -19.49 -2.63
N PRO A 12 3.36 -19.12 -3.15
CA PRO A 12 3.88 -17.78 -2.96
C PRO A 12 2.87 -16.78 -3.55
N PHE A 13 2.07 -16.18 -2.68
CA PHE A 13 1.02 -15.27 -3.09
C PHE A 13 1.70 -14.00 -3.61
N ARG A 14 1.66 -13.83 -4.93
CA ARG A 14 2.24 -12.67 -5.60
C ARG A 14 1.25 -11.52 -5.59
N HIS A 15 1.21 -10.80 -4.47
CA HIS A 15 0.32 -9.65 -4.28
C HIS A 15 0.45 -8.60 -5.40
N ASP A 16 1.64 -8.45 -5.98
CA ASP A 16 1.91 -7.53 -7.11
C ASP A 16 1.15 -7.90 -8.39
N LEU A 17 0.92 -9.20 -8.64
CA LEU A 17 0.18 -9.68 -9.81
C LEU A 17 -1.31 -9.38 -9.69
N TRP A 18 -1.86 -9.49 -8.48
CA TRP A 18 -3.24 -9.11 -8.21
C TRP A 18 -3.47 -7.61 -8.40
N TRP A 19 -2.56 -6.77 -7.89
CA TRP A 19 -2.63 -5.33 -8.15
C TRP A 19 -2.60 -5.01 -9.65
N LYS A 20 -1.70 -5.65 -10.41
CA LYS A 20 -1.66 -5.49 -11.88
C LYS A 20 -2.96 -5.95 -12.56
N ALA A 21 -3.56 -7.05 -12.12
CA ALA A 21 -4.82 -7.55 -12.68
C ALA A 21 -6.00 -6.61 -12.38
N ILE A 22 -6.07 -6.08 -11.16
CA ILE A 22 -7.09 -5.12 -10.73
C ILE A 22 -6.99 -3.83 -11.53
N THR A 23 -5.80 -3.24 -11.61
CA THR A 23 -5.58 -1.97 -12.32
C THR A 23 -5.81 -2.11 -13.83
N LYS A 24 -5.54 -3.29 -14.43
CA LYS A 24 -5.84 -3.57 -15.84
C LYS A 24 -7.34 -3.78 -16.12
N SER A 25 -8.07 -4.40 -15.20
CA SER A 25 -9.49 -4.76 -15.40
C SER A 25 -10.45 -3.65 -14.95
N LEU A 26 -10.29 -3.14 -13.73
CA LEU A 26 -11.15 -2.12 -13.14
C LEU A 26 -10.72 -0.70 -13.53
N GLY A 27 -9.46 -0.51 -13.93
CA GLY A 27 -8.93 0.81 -14.29
C GLY A 27 -9.65 1.51 -15.43
N LYS A 28 -10.38 0.77 -16.28
CA LYS A 28 -11.18 1.34 -17.38
C LYS A 28 -12.40 2.14 -16.90
N HIS A 29 -12.87 1.90 -15.68
CA HIS A 29 -14.08 2.52 -15.13
C HIS A 29 -13.77 3.57 -14.06
N ASN A 30 -12.53 3.67 -13.63
CA ASN A 30 -12.09 4.60 -12.59
C ASN A 30 -11.51 5.88 -13.20
N ARG A 31 -11.60 6.99 -12.47
CA ARG A 31 -10.93 8.25 -12.85
C ARG A 31 -9.42 8.08 -12.99
N CYS A 32 -8.82 7.25 -12.14
CA CYS A 32 -7.41 6.85 -12.21
C CYS A 32 -7.34 5.32 -12.04
N ALA A 33 -6.55 4.65 -12.89
CA ALA A 33 -6.41 3.20 -12.84
C ALA A 33 -5.37 2.73 -11.82
N THR A 34 -4.43 3.58 -11.44
CA THR A 34 -3.29 3.27 -10.55
C THR A 34 -3.05 4.39 -9.54
N ILE A 35 -2.30 4.11 -8.47
CA ILE A 35 -1.86 5.14 -7.51
C ILE A 35 -0.91 6.11 -8.19
N SER A 36 -0.01 5.60 -9.05
CA SER A 36 0.91 6.44 -9.82
C SER A 36 0.19 7.45 -10.70
N GLN A 37 -0.88 7.05 -11.39
CA GLN A 37 -1.67 7.96 -12.21
C GLN A 37 -2.38 9.03 -11.39
N LEU A 38 -2.89 8.65 -10.20
CA LEU A 38 -3.51 9.61 -9.29
C LEU A 38 -2.49 10.69 -8.87
N MET A 39 -1.32 10.27 -8.39
CA MET A 39 -0.24 11.17 -7.98
C MET A 39 0.25 12.07 -9.13
N GLN A 40 0.39 11.50 -10.33
CA GLN A 40 0.77 12.26 -11.53
C GLN A 40 -0.28 13.30 -11.94
N SER A 41 -1.57 12.99 -11.76
CA SER A 41 -2.66 13.91 -12.10
C SER A 41 -2.80 15.07 -11.10
N SER A 42 -2.30 14.86 -9.88
CA SER A 42 -2.41 15.78 -8.75
C SER A 42 -1.07 15.85 -7.99
N PRO A 43 0.00 16.39 -8.59
CA PRO A 43 1.36 16.33 -8.02
C PRO A 43 1.54 17.20 -6.77
N ASN A 44 0.60 18.10 -6.49
CA ASN A 44 0.63 19.02 -5.35
C ASN A 44 -0.31 18.61 -4.20
N ASP A 45 -1.08 17.53 -4.37
CA ASP A 45 -1.99 17.04 -3.33
C ASP A 45 -1.23 16.26 -2.25
N GLU A 46 -1.85 16.10 -1.08
CA GLU A 46 -1.36 15.25 0.01
C GLU A 46 -2.08 13.88 -0.02
N TYR A 47 -1.33 12.83 0.30
CA TYR A 47 -1.75 11.43 0.19
C TYR A 47 -1.54 10.70 1.52
N LEU A 48 -2.64 10.12 2.03
CA LEU A 48 -2.64 9.22 3.17
C LEU A 48 -3.04 7.80 2.71
N ILE A 49 -2.12 6.84 2.85
CA ILE A 49 -2.38 5.44 2.52
C ILE A 49 -2.36 4.61 3.81
N ALA A 50 -3.51 4.16 4.27
CA ALA A 50 -3.63 3.30 5.45
C ALA A 50 -3.99 1.87 5.02
N ALA A 51 -3.07 0.92 5.18
CA ALA A 51 -3.32 -0.49 4.84
C ALA A 51 -2.42 -1.45 5.63
N SER A 52 -2.76 -2.73 5.61
CA SER A 52 -1.89 -3.75 6.20
C SER A 52 -0.59 -3.91 5.40
N PRO A 53 0.51 -4.42 6.01
CA PRO A 53 1.80 -4.62 5.35
C PRO A 53 1.71 -5.36 4.02
N VAL A 54 0.81 -6.34 3.96
CA VAL A 54 0.55 -7.18 2.80
C VAL A 54 0.06 -6.37 1.61
N TYR A 55 -0.87 -5.43 1.85
CA TYR A 55 -1.40 -4.58 0.79
C TYR A 55 -0.43 -3.46 0.40
N ILE A 56 0.33 -2.89 1.35
CA ILE A 56 1.41 -1.95 1.04
C ILE A 56 2.45 -2.62 0.13
N ALA A 57 2.87 -3.85 0.45
CA ALA A 57 3.78 -4.62 -0.40
C ALA A 57 3.19 -4.91 -1.79
N ALA A 58 1.90 -5.18 -1.89
CA ALA A 58 1.20 -5.43 -3.16
C ALA A 58 1.33 -4.26 -4.15
N VAL A 59 1.18 -3.03 -3.64
CA VAL A 59 1.12 -1.81 -4.45
C VAL A 59 2.43 -1.03 -4.44
N GLN A 60 3.46 -1.52 -3.75
CA GLN A 60 4.72 -0.82 -3.51
C GLN A 60 5.32 -0.19 -4.77
N ASN A 61 5.44 -0.99 -5.84
CA ASN A 61 6.02 -0.52 -7.11
C ASN A 61 5.20 0.57 -7.79
N ASP A 62 3.89 0.63 -7.52
CA ASP A 62 3.02 1.65 -8.07
C ASP A 62 3.08 2.95 -7.26
N ILE A 63 3.19 2.83 -5.92
CA ILE A 63 3.47 3.98 -5.05
C ILE A 63 4.82 4.61 -5.39
N LEU A 64 5.88 3.80 -5.54
CA LEU A 64 7.23 4.29 -5.89
C LEU A 64 7.22 5.09 -7.20
N LYS A 65 6.50 4.61 -8.21
CA LYS A 65 6.32 5.34 -9.48
C LYS A 65 5.51 6.62 -9.33
N GLY A 66 4.57 6.67 -8.39
CA GLY A 66 3.79 7.86 -8.08
C GLY A 66 4.59 8.92 -7.35
N ILE A 67 5.44 8.51 -6.41
CA ILE A 67 6.34 9.38 -5.64
C ILE A 67 7.21 10.24 -6.57
N GLU A 68 7.70 9.67 -7.67
CA GLU A 68 8.51 10.39 -8.67
C GLU A 68 7.81 11.61 -9.29
N SER A 69 6.48 11.71 -9.17
CA SER A 69 5.69 12.82 -9.71
C SER A 69 5.31 13.89 -8.67
N LEU A 70 5.56 13.65 -7.39
CA LEU A 70 5.22 14.61 -6.32
C LEU A 70 6.27 15.70 -6.20
N THR A 71 5.84 16.93 -5.90
CA THR A 71 6.72 18.09 -5.77
C THR A 71 7.62 18.01 -4.52
N HIS A 72 7.06 17.53 -3.41
CA HIS A 72 7.71 17.37 -2.10
C HIS A 72 7.27 16.04 -1.45
N PRO A 73 7.78 14.89 -1.92
CA PRO A 73 7.26 13.57 -1.54
C PRO A 73 7.20 13.31 -0.03
N LEU A 74 8.24 13.72 0.72
CA LEU A 74 8.35 13.47 2.17
C LEU A 74 7.28 14.21 2.99
N THR A 75 6.72 15.31 2.49
CA THR A 75 5.64 16.04 3.17
C THR A 75 4.27 15.69 2.60
N GLN A 76 4.22 15.18 1.37
CA GLN A 76 2.97 14.88 0.66
C GLN A 76 2.52 13.44 0.79
N LEU A 77 3.38 12.49 1.18
CA LEU A 77 3.00 11.09 1.32
C LEU A 77 3.20 10.61 2.75
N THR A 78 2.11 10.12 3.34
CA THR A 78 2.12 9.39 4.61
C THR A 78 1.49 8.02 4.42
N ILE A 79 2.19 6.98 4.86
CA ILE A 79 1.73 5.59 4.79
C ILE A 79 1.57 5.06 6.22
N VAL A 80 0.36 4.68 6.59
CA VAL A 80 0.08 4.08 7.90
C VAL A 80 -0.06 2.58 7.73
N THR A 81 0.78 1.82 8.43
CA THR A 81 0.76 0.34 8.40
C THR A 81 1.05 -0.23 9.77
N SER A 82 0.62 -1.48 10.00
CA SER A 82 1.12 -2.24 11.15
C SER A 82 2.62 -2.52 10.99
N GLY A 83 3.33 -2.66 12.10
CA GLY A 83 4.81 -2.58 12.15
C GLY A 83 5.61 -3.66 11.40
N ALA A 84 4.96 -4.60 10.71
CA ALA A 84 5.62 -5.72 10.03
C ALA A 84 6.09 -5.41 8.59
N TYR A 85 5.76 -4.24 8.02
CA TYR A 85 6.28 -3.86 6.72
C TYR A 85 7.77 -3.45 6.81
N ALA A 86 8.59 -4.01 5.92
CA ALA A 86 9.97 -3.62 5.68
C ALA A 86 10.19 -3.52 4.16
N GLY A 87 10.74 -2.41 3.68
CA GLY A 87 10.89 -2.18 2.25
C GLY A 87 11.17 -0.72 1.86
N PRO A 88 11.23 -0.42 0.56
CA PRO A 88 11.62 0.90 0.03
C PRO A 88 10.74 2.06 0.45
N LEU A 89 9.55 1.81 0.99
CA LEU A 89 8.63 2.85 1.43
C LEU A 89 8.85 3.27 2.90
N GLU A 90 9.87 2.76 3.57
CA GLU A 90 10.11 2.97 5.00
C GLU A 90 10.14 4.44 5.44
N GLU A 91 10.70 5.31 4.61
CA GLU A 91 10.79 6.75 4.91
C GLU A 91 9.43 7.47 4.94
N TYR A 92 8.39 6.86 4.37
CA TYR A 92 7.02 7.40 4.35
C TYR A 92 6.11 6.76 5.42
N LEU A 93 6.63 5.83 6.23
CA LEU A 93 5.79 5.05 7.14
C LEU A 93 5.60 5.74 8.49
N ILE A 94 4.34 5.75 8.93
CA ILE A 94 3.97 5.79 10.33
C ILE A 94 3.57 4.37 10.73
N LYS A 95 4.42 3.74 11.56
CA LYS A 95 4.13 2.41 12.10
C LYS A 95 3.18 2.56 13.27
N SER A 96 1.96 2.02 13.16
CA SER A 96 1.03 1.97 14.30
C SER A 96 1.61 1.00 15.34
N SER A 97 2.06 1.51 16.49
CA SER A 97 2.46 0.67 17.61
C SER A 97 1.22 0.33 18.46
N SER A 98 0.93 -0.96 18.62
CA SER A 98 -0.11 -1.43 19.54
C SER A 98 0.37 -1.37 21.00
N VAL A 99 1.02 -0.29 21.42
CA VAL A 99 1.29 -0.08 22.85
C VAL A 99 -0.03 0.36 23.46
N MET A 100 -0.81 -0.62 23.92
CA MET A 100 -1.94 -0.36 24.81
C MET A 100 -1.33 0.14 26.12
N THR A 101 -1.37 1.45 26.37
CA THR A 101 -1.04 2.02 27.67
C THR A 101 -2.04 1.46 28.68
N PRO A 102 -1.61 0.70 29.69
CA PRO A 102 -2.53 0.26 30.73
C PRO A 102 -3.02 1.51 31.47
N THR A 103 -4.31 1.79 31.38
CA THR A 103 -4.96 2.75 32.27
C THR A 103 -5.05 2.10 33.64
N TYR A 104 -4.28 2.62 34.60
CA TYR A 104 -4.38 2.27 36.02
C TYR A 104 -5.70 2.76 36.63
#